data_AF-A0A0G4NRR4-F1
#
_entry.id   AF-A0A0G4NRR4-F1
#
_cell.length_a   1.000
_cell.length_b   1.000
_cell.length_c   1.000
_cell.angle_alpha   90.00
_cell.angle_beta   90.00
_cell.angle_gamma   90.00
#
_symmetry.space_group_name_H-M   'P 1'
#
loop_
_entity.id
_entity.type
_entity.pdbx_description
1 polymer ?
#
loop_
_entity_poly.entity_id
_entity_poly.type
_entity_poly.pdbx_seq_one_letter_code
_entity_poly.pdbx_strand_id
1 'polypeptide(L)'
;MELDDRGRVIIDSEYRTKIPHIRCVGDVTFGPMLAHKAEEEAVAVVEYIKKGHGHVNYAAIPSVMYTHPEVAWVGQSEQDLKSQNIPY
;
A
#
# COMPACT_ATOMS: atom_id res chain seq x y z
N MET A 1 10.18 11.81 -13.99
CA MET A 1 9.67 10.80 -13.03
C MET A 1 10.80 10.52 -12.07
N GLU A 2 10.52 10.41 -10.77
CA GLU A 2 11.54 10.12 -9.75
C GLU A 2 11.31 8.71 -9.23
N LEU A 3 12.42 7.97 -9.06
CA LEU A 3 12.43 6.60 -8.57
C LEU A 3 13.19 6.55 -7.25
N ASP A 4 12.82 5.62 -6.38
CA ASP A 4 13.63 5.28 -5.20
C ASP A 4 14.80 4.36 -5.55
N ASP A 5 15.62 4.03 -4.56
CA ASP A 5 16.80 3.15 -4.73
C ASP A 5 16.44 1.72 -5.17
N ARG A 6 15.15 1.35 -5.13
CA ARG A 6 14.62 0.05 -5.57
C ARG A 6 13.95 0.15 -6.95
N GLY A 7 14.00 1.30 -7.62
CA GLY A 7 13.40 1.54 -8.93
C GLY A 7 11.89 1.73 -8.93
N ARG A 8 11.28 1.99 -7.76
CA ARG A 8 9.83 2.24 -7.64
C ARG A 8 9.53 3.72 -7.82
N VAL A 9 8.39 4.04 -8.43
CA VAL A 9 7.93 5.42 -8.62
C VAL A 9 7.61 6.03 -7.25
N ILE A 10 8.24 7.17 -6.96
CA ILE A 10 7.92 7.94 -5.76
C ILE A 10 6.59 8.66 -5.98
N ILE A 11 5.67 8.46 -5.03
CA ILE A 11 4.35 9.10 -5.01
C ILE A 11 4.13 9.85 -3.69
N ASP A 12 3.23 10.82 -3.71
CA ASP A 12 2.72 11.47 -2.50
C ASP A 12 1.51 10.71 -1.90
N SER A 13 0.90 11.29 -0.86
CA SER A 13 -0.28 10.74 -0.19
C SER A 13 -1.56 10.69 -1.04
N GLU A 14 -1.58 11.37 -2.20
CA GLU A 14 -2.68 11.34 -3.17
C GLU A 14 -2.34 10.49 -4.40
N TYR A 15 -1.31 9.65 -4.29
CA TYR A 15 -0.80 8.79 -5.34
C TYR A 15 -0.22 9.54 -6.55
N ARG A 16 0.08 10.84 -6.42
CA ARG A 16 0.65 11.65 -7.50
C ARG A 16 2.15 11.44 -7.58
N THR A 17 2.65 11.37 -8.80
CA THR A 17 4.09 11.51 -9.06
C THR A 17 4.51 12.98 -8.91
N LYS A 18 5.79 13.29 -9.15
CA LYS A 18 6.29 14.68 -9.27
C LYS A 18 5.50 15.52 -10.29
N ILE A 19 4.83 14.89 -11.26
CA ILE A 19 3.98 15.57 -12.24
C ILE A 19 2.54 15.56 -11.68
N PRO A 20 1.93 16.71 -11.32
CA PRO A 20 0.71 16.75 -10.50
C PRO A 20 -0.52 16.02 -11.05
N HIS A 21 -0.61 15.86 -12.38
CA HIS A 21 -1.74 15.21 -13.05
C HIS A 21 -1.48 13.72 -13.38
N ILE A 22 -0.30 13.19 -13.05
CA ILE A 22 0.06 11.79 -13.26
C ILE A 22 0.07 11.07 -11.92
N ARG A 23 -0.69 9.98 -11.83
CA ARG A 23 -0.79 9.12 -10.65
C ARG A 23 -0.29 7.71 -10.94
N CYS A 24 0.10 6.99 -9.89
CA CYS A 24 0.72 5.67 -9.99
C CYS A 24 0.25 4.79 -8.83
N VAL A 25 -0.10 3.53 -9.11
CA VAL A 25 -0.63 2.55 -8.14
C VAL A 25 -0.05 1.16 -8.39
N GLY A 26 -0.28 0.24 -7.46
CA GLY A 26 0.09 -1.17 -7.56
C GLY A 26 1.59 -1.42 -7.35
N ASP A 27 2.13 -2.39 -8.08
CA ASP A 27 3.47 -2.95 -7.86
C ASP A 27 4.62 -2.00 -8.24
N VAL A 28 4.34 -1.00 -9.07
CA VAL A 28 5.34 -0.03 -9.54
C VAL A 28 5.67 1.06 -8.51
N THR A 29 4.93 1.11 -7.38
CA THR A 29 5.12 2.08 -6.30
C THR A 29 5.36 1.38 -4.94
N PHE A 30 5.40 2.14 -3.84
CA PHE A 30 5.62 1.60 -2.50
C PHE A 30 4.47 0.69 -2.02
N GLY A 31 4.75 -0.11 -0.99
CA GLY A 31 3.78 -0.99 -0.32
C GLY A 31 3.89 -2.47 -0.74
N PRO A 32 3.01 -3.33 -0.22
CA PRO A 32 2.95 -4.75 -0.59
C PRO A 32 2.60 -4.94 -2.06
N MET A 33 3.27 -5.88 -2.74
CA MET A 33 2.99 -6.27 -4.13
C MET A 33 1.90 -7.35 -4.15
N LEU A 34 0.66 -6.92 -3.94
CA LEU A 34 -0.52 -7.78 -3.83
C LEU A 34 -1.65 -7.26 -4.71
N ALA A 35 -2.41 -8.17 -5.32
CA ALA A 35 -3.48 -7.81 -6.26
C ALA A 35 -4.53 -6.88 -5.65
N HIS A 36 -5.06 -7.23 -4.47
CA HIS A 36 -6.07 -6.44 -3.76
C HIS A 36 -5.54 -5.09 -3.27
N LYS A 37 -4.24 -4.96 -3.01
CA LYS A 37 -3.60 -3.66 -2.74
C LYS A 37 -3.67 -2.75 -3.96
N ALA A 38 -3.29 -3.27 -5.13
CA ALA A 38 -3.31 -2.50 -6.38
C ALA A 38 -4.74 -2.07 -6.77
N GLU A 39 -5.70 -2.98 -6.59
CA GLU A 39 -7.13 -2.70 -6.83
C GLU A 39 -7.65 -1.57 -5.95
N GLU A 40 -7.42 -1.65 -4.63
CA GLU A 40 -7.93 -0.65 -3.69
C GLU A 40 -7.26 0.72 -3.88
N GLU A 41 -5.96 0.75 -4.20
CA GLU A 41 -5.29 2.01 -4.57
C GLU A 41 -5.89 2.64 -5.84
N ALA A 42 -6.24 1.83 -6.84
CA ALA A 42 -6.88 2.33 -8.05
C ALA A 42 -8.26 2.94 -7.74
N VAL A 43 -9.06 2.28 -6.89
CA VAL A 43 -10.33 2.81 -6.40
C VAL A 43 -10.09 4.14 -5.66
N ALA A 44 -9.16 4.17 -4.71
CA ALA A 44 -8.82 5.37 -3.93
C ALA A 44 -8.38 6.54 -4.83
N VAL A 45 -7.59 6.28 -5.88
CA VAL A 45 -7.18 7.29 -6.85
C VAL A 45 -8.37 7.87 -7.60
N VAL A 46 -9.27 7.03 -8.11
CA VAL A 46 -10.45 7.49 -8.85
C VAL A 46 -11.39 8.27 -7.94
N GLU A 47 -11.57 7.84 -6.69
CA GLU A 47 -12.32 8.59 -5.69
C GLU A 47 -11.68 9.94 -5.38
N TYR A 48 -10.37 10.00 -5.24
CA TYR A 48 -9.65 11.25 -5.01
C TYR A 48 -9.87 12.24 -6.17
N ILE A 49 -9.78 11.76 -7.41
CA ILE A 49 -10.04 12.57 -8.61
C ILE A 49 -11.48 13.12 -8.62
N LYS A 50 -12.45 12.31 -8.18
CA LYS A 50 -13.88 12.67 -8.28
C LYS A 50 -14.40 13.47 -7.09
N LYS A 51 -13.94 13.15 -5.87
CA LYS A 51 -14.51 13.58 -4.59
C LYS A 51 -13.51 14.32 -3.69
N GLY A 52 -12.22 14.37 -4.06
CA GLY A 52 -11.16 14.98 -3.26
C GLY A 52 -10.74 14.19 -2.02
N HIS A 53 -11.22 12.95 -1.88
CA HIS A 53 -10.82 12.03 -0.81
C HIS A 53 -10.89 10.59 -1.30
N GLY A 54 -9.96 9.77 -0.84
CA GLY A 54 -9.81 8.35 -1.13
C GLY A 54 -8.54 7.86 -0.45
N HIS A 55 -8.58 6.75 0.27
CA HIS A 55 -7.44 6.29 1.06
C HIS A 55 -7.42 4.78 1.18
N VAL A 56 -6.21 4.22 1.31
CA VAL A 56 -5.99 2.81 1.63
C VAL A 56 -5.31 2.74 2.99
N ASN A 57 -5.88 1.97 3.91
CA ASN A 57 -5.20 1.64 5.16
C ASN A 57 -4.27 0.45 4.94
N TYR A 58 -2.98 0.72 4.68
CA TYR A 58 -1.98 -0.31 4.43
C TYR A 58 -1.79 -1.28 5.60
N ALA A 59 -2.07 -0.86 6.84
CA ALA A 59 -1.99 -1.74 8.02
C ALA A 59 -3.11 -2.79 8.05
N ALA A 60 -4.17 -2.60 7.25
CA ALA A 60 -5.32 -3.50 7.16
C ALA A 60 -5.29 -4.37 5.88
N ILE A 61 -4.18 -4.40 5.14
CA ILE A 61 -4.03 -5.25 3.95
C ILE A 61 -3.65 -6.67 4.40
N PRO A 62 -4.49 -7.70 4.13
CA PRO A 62 -4.14 -9.07 4.48
C PRO A 62 -3.05 -9.61 3.56
N SER A 63 -2.24 -10.53 4.09
CA SER A 63 -1.27 -11.34 3.34
C SER A 63 -1.64 -12.81 3.47
N VAL A 64 -1.54 -13.56 2.37
CA VAL A 64 -1.95 -14.97 2.30
C VAL A 64 -0.92 -15.80 1.52
N MET A 65 -0.55 -16.96 2.08
CA MET A 65 0.19 -18.02 1.41
C MET A 65 -0.72 -19.23 1.23
N TYR A 66 -1.00 -19.59 -0.02
CA TYR A 66 -1.92 -20.66 -0.41
C TYR A 66 -1.28 -22.07 -0.42
N THR A 67 -0.45 -22.37 0.59
CA THR A 67 0.10 -23.71 0.81
C THR A 67 -0.90 -24.63 1.51
N HIS A 68 -0.53 -25.88 1.81
CA HIS A 68 -1.31 -26.75 2.67
C HIS A 68 -0.45 -27.21 3.88
N PRO A 69 -0.75 -26.77 5.12
CA PRO A 69 -1.81 -25.81 5.47
C PRO A 69 -1.54 -24.40 4.92
N GLU A 70 -2.60 -23.61 4.78
CA GLU A 70 -2.53 -22.19 4.41
C GLU A 70 -1.99 -21.36 5.58
N VAL A 71 -1.43 -20.19 5.26
CA VAL A 71 -1.01 -19.19 6.27
C VAL A 71 -1.53 -17.81 5.86
N ALA A 72 -2.17 -17.10 6.78
CA ALA A 72 -2.67 -15.75 6.55
C ALA A 72 -2.49 -14.86 7.79
N TRP A 73 -2.28 -13.56 7.58
CA TRP A 73 -2.20 -12.57 8.64
C TRP A 73 -2.61 -11.18 8.14
N VAL A 74 -2.91 -10.28 9.08
CA VAL A 74 -3.19 -8.85 8.84
C VAL A 74 -2.76 -8.07 10.09
N GLY A 75 -2.39 -6.81 9.93
CA GLY A 75 -1.90 -5.98 11.04
C GLY A 75 -0.43 -6.22 11.36
N GLN A 76 -0.05 -5.84 12.59
CA GLN A 76 1.34 -5.87 13.05
C GLN A 76 1.71 -7.24 13.63
N SER A 77 2.96 -7.65 13.44
CA SER A 77 3.50 -8.84 14.10
C SER A 77 3.83 -8.55 15.57
N GLU A 78 4.01 -9.62 16.35
CA GLU A 78 4.49 -9.52 17.73
C GLU A 78 5.85 -8.79 17.79
N GLN A 79 6.75 -9.07 16.84
CA GLN A 79 8.05 -8.41 16.77
C GLN A 79 7.90 -6.90 16.50
N ASP A 80 7.00 -6.50 15.61
CA ASP A 80 6.72 -5.10 15.31
C ASP A 80 6.25 -4.36 16.57
N LEU A 81 5.30 -4.94 17.31
CA LEU A 81 4.76 -4.35 18.53
C LEU A 81 5.84 -4.21 19.62
N LYS A 82 6.66 -5.25 19.83
CA LYS A 82 7.80 -5.19 20.76
C LYS A 82 8.78 -4.08 20.38
N SER A 83 9.15 -3.97 19.10
CA SER A 83 10.09 -2.93 18.64
C SER A 83 9.58 -1.50 18.84
N GLN A 84 8.25 -1.33 18.80
CA GLN A 84 7.57 -0.06 19.03
C GLN A 84 7.27 0.21 20.52
N ASN A 85 7.63 -0.72 21.41
CA ASN A 85 7.29 -0.68 22.85
C ASN A 85 5.78 -0.53 23.11
N ILE A 86 4.95 -1.17 22.28
CA ILE A 86 3.51 -1.19 22.48
C ILE A 86 3.17 -2.35 23.43
N PRO A 87 2.48 -2.10 24.56
CA PRO A 87 1.99 -3.18 25.41
C PRO A 87 0.83 -3.91 24.73
N TYR A 88 0.87 -5.24 24.69
CA TYR A 88 -0.15 -6.11 24.11
C TYR A 88 -0.31 -7.41 24.91
#